data_AF-A0A4P9ZPU2-F1
#
_entry.id   AF-A0A4P9ZPU2-F1
#
_cell.length_a   1.000
_cell.length_b   1.000
_cell.length_c   1.000
_cell.angle_alpha   90.00
_cell.angle_beta   90.00
_cell.angle_gamma   90.00
#
_symmetry.space_group_name_H-M   'P 1'
#
loop_
_entity.id
_entity.type
_entity.pdbx_description
1 polymer ?
#
loop_
_entity_poly.entity_id
_entity_poly.type
_entity_poly.pdbx_seq_one_letter_code
_entity_poly.pdbx_strand_id
1 'polypeptide(L)'
;MPSPAYALITGANSGIGFHIAQRLLECPTMTHVTVVLGCRNLQRAHDARTQLLAHGQHSPDRVEVLQIDTSSTKSVLAAAYEWTQRFATLDYLFCNAGIMAPQSLNIPRIIYYGLTDPHYFVTSSIAVNQGRGLITPEGLGQVFCTNFFGHYLFIRAMESYWRAYLDPTIPESPEAEPKNVRIIWTGSNVGSHELEKQAFKVEDIQHIKGQFPYESSKIVLDIMSLDLNRRFADTRIRSFATEPGTAISNIHAEIGNLFISVCFFIMAYVARLVGVSAITVNTYNGSLSQAYVATEKLDRLNPKLKYTSNCTSLGYTYVDTKLIQADLALKTGVIYEVERLLNQYLPSDPTFKLNDVNK
;
A
#
# COMPACT_ATOMS: atom_id res chain seq x y z
N MET A 1 17.29 -21.33 -15.46
CA MET A 1 17.19 -20.18 -14.54
C MET A 1 15.71 -19.86 -14.37
N PRO A 2 15.27 -19.32 -13.21
CA PRO A 2 13.90 -18.84 -13.06
C PRO A 2 13.58 -17.82 -14.16
N SER A 3 12.33 -17.76 -14.62
CA SER A 3 11.87 -16.67 -15.49
C SER A 3 12.06 -15.33 -14.77
N PRO A 4 12.46 -14.26 -15.48
CA PRO A 4 12.59 -12.95 -14.87
C PRO A 4 11.25 -12.51 -14.29
N ALA A 5 11.27 -12.09 -13.02
CA ALA A 5 10.09 -11.63 -12.29
C ALA A 5 10.28 -10.17 -11.86
N TYR A 6 9.20 -9.43 -11.74
CA TYR A 6 9.25 -8.00 -11.45
C TYR A 6 8.35 -7.62 -10.28
N ALA A 7 8.87 -6.73 -9.42
CA ALA A 7 8.16 -6.17 -8.28
C ALA A 7 8.03 -4.65 -8.40
N LEU A 8 6.83 -4.12 -8.67
CA LEU A 8 6.58 -2.68 -8.63
C LEU A 8 6.24 -2.25 -7.21
N ILE A 9 7.01 -1.33 -6.64
CA ILE A 9 6.73 -0.73 -5.33
C ILE A 9 6.44 0.74 -5.50
N THR A 10 5.20 1.14 -5.26
CA THR A 10 4.81 2.56 -5.31
C THR A 10 5.27 3.30 -4.02
N GLY A 11 5.77 4.52 -4.16
CA GLY A 11 6.29 5.31 -3.04
C GLY A 11 7.57 4.72 -2.43
N ALA A 12 8.44 4.13 -3.26
CA ALA A 12 9.62 3.40 -2.81
C ALA A 12 10.87 4.25 -2.58
N ASN A 13 10.80 5.57 -2.75
CA ASN A 13 11.95 6.45 -2.54
C ASN A 13 12.29 6.69 -1.06
N SER A 14 11.44 6.27 -0.11
CA SER A 14 11.64 6.47 1.33
C SER A 14 10.73 5.56 2.17
N GLY A 15 10.97 5.52 3.47
CA GLY A 15 10.03 4.96 4.45
C GLY A 15 9.77 3.46 4.25
N ILE A 16 8.51 3.03 4.37
CA ILE A 16 8.12 1.62 4.24
C ILE A 16 8.47 1.09 2.84
N GLY A 17 8.14 1.83 1.77
CA GLY A 17 8.38 1.40 0.39
C GLY A 17 9.86 1.12 0.08
N PHE A 18 10.75 1.97 0.60
CA PHE A 18 12.20 1.76 0.49
C PHE A 18 12.64 0.45 1.16
N HIS A 19 12.15 0.20 2.37
CA HIS A 19 12.54 -1.02 3.10
C HIS A 19 11.84 -2.28 2.59
N ILE A 20 10.68 -2.19 1.94
CA ILE A 20 10.12 -3.30 1.14
C ILE A 20 11.14 -3.66 0.06
N ALA A 21 11.62 -2.68 -0.72
CA ALA A 21 12.61 -2.91 -1.78
C ALA A 21 13.88 -3.55 -1.21
N GLN A 22 14.40 -3.01 -0.10
CA GLN A 22 15.56 -3.56 0.60
C GLN A 22 15.34 -5.02 1.00
N ARG A 23 14.22 -5.36 1.65
CA ARG A 23 13.92 -6.74 2.07
C ARG A 23 13.83 -7.72 0.90
N LEU A 24 13.24 -7.31 -0.22
CA LEU A 24 13.18 -8.16 -1.41
C LEU A 24 14.57 -8.40 -2.00
N LEU A 25 15.44 -7.38 -2.02
CA LEU A 25 16.80 -7.50 -2.52
C LEU A 25 17.68 -8.40 -1.62
N GLU A 26 17.47 -8.33 -0.30
CA GLU A 26 18.15 -9.16 0.72
C GLU A 26 17.65 -10.60 0.75
N CYS A 27 16.46 -10.89 0.21
CA CYS A 27 15.84 -12.20 0.32
C CYS A 27 16.46 -13.22 -0.67
N PRO A 28 17.05 -14.34 -0.19
CA PRO A 28 17.73 -15.31 -1.06
C PRO A 28 16.81 -15.94 -2.12
N THR A 29 15.53 -16.12 -1.80
CA THR A 29 14.53 -16.70 -2.72
C THR A 29 14.04 -15.70 -3.76
N MET A 30 14.34 -14.40 -3.62
CA MET A 30 13.92 -13.32 -4.52
C MET A 30 15.08 -12.79 -5.39
N THR A 31 16.18 -13.54 -5.51
CA THR A 31 17.35 -13.15 -6.31
C THR A 31 17.05 -12.98 -7.81
N HIS A 32 16.00 -13.63 -8.30
CA HIS A 32 15.50 -13.56 -9.67
C HIS A 32 14.51 -12.41 -9.91
N VAL A 33 14.13 -11.67 -8.86
CA VAL A 33 13.20 -10.55 -8.94
C VAL A 33 13.96 -9.24 -9.15
N THR A 34 13.59 -8.51 -10.19
CA THR A 34 13.98 -7.10 -10.38
C THR A 34 12.97 -6.19 -9.69
N VAL A 35 13.46 -5.34 -8.79
CA VAL A 35 12.63 -4.40 -8.04
C VAL A 35 12.52 -3.09 -8.81
N VAL A 36 11.30 -2.66 -9.10
CA VAL A 36 11.00 -1.40 -9.80
C VAL A 36 10.47 -0.38 -8.79
N LEU A 37 11.22 0.71 -8.60
CA LEU A 37 10.86 1.80 -7.71
C LEU A 37 9.88 2.74 -8.42
N GLY A 38 8.59 2.61 -8.10
CA GLY A 38 7.53 3.47 -8.61
C GLY A 38 7.41 4.76 -7.80
N CYS A 39 7.82 5.89 -8.36
CA CYS A 39 7.86 7.16 -7.61
C CYS A 39 7.37 8.36 -8.44
N ARG A 40 6.75 9.34 -7.78
CA ARG A 40 6.32 10.59 -8.45
C ARG A 40 7.51 11.47 -8.89
N ASN A 41 8.61 11.43 -8.12
CA ASN A 41 9.81 12.22 -8.36
C ASN A 41 10.97 11.29 -8.73
N LEU A 42 11.41 11.36 -9.99
CA LEU A 42 12.45 10.49 -10.53
C LEU A 42 13.81 10.69 -9.86
N GLN A 43 14.19 11.92 -9.53
CA GLN A 43 15.46 12.18 -8.86
C GLN A 43 15.55 11.43 -7.52
N ARG A 44 14.54 11.57 -6.67
CA ARG A 44 14.48 10.85 -5.40
C ARG A 44 14.44 9.33 -5.57
N ALA A 45 13.85 8.85 -6.67
CA ALA A 45 13.84 7.42 -7.00
C ALA A 45 15.24 6.92 -7.39
N HIS A 46 15.99 7.70 -8.18
CA HIS A 46 17.38 7.38 -8.53
C HIS A 46 18.32 7.45 -7.32
N ASP A 47 18.11 8.40 -6.41
CA ASP A 47 18.87 8.48 -5.15
C ASP A 47 18.61 7.24 -4.28
N ALA A 48 17.34 6.83 -4.15
CA ALA A 48 16.95 5.62 -3.42
C ALA A 48 17.51 4.35 -4.08
N ARG A 49 17.46 4.25 -5.41
CA ARG A 49 18.10 3.16 -6.17
C ARG A 49 19.59 3.06 -5.86
N THR A 50 20.30 4.19 -5.88
CA THR A 50 21.73 4.24 -5.57
C THR A 50 22.02 3.73 -4.17
N GLN A 51 21.21 4.14 -3.18
CA GLN A 51 21.34 3.67 -1.80
C GLN A 51 21.09 2.17 -1.67
N LEU A 52 20.03 1.64 -2.28
CA LEU A 52 19.70 0.21 -2.23
C LEU A 52 20.79 -0.66 -2.85
N LEU A 53 21.30 -0.27 -4.03
CA LEU A 53 22.38 -1.00 -4.71
C LEU A 53 23.66 -1.00 -3.87
N ALA A 54 23.99 0.13 -3.24
CA ALA A 54 25.18 0.25 -2.39
C ALA A 54 25.08 -0.58 -1.09
N HIS A 55 23.90 -0.62 -0.45
CA HIS A 55 23.72 -1.29 0.85
C HIS A 55 24.00 -2.79 0.79
N GLY A 56 23.57 -3.47 -0.29
CA GLY A 56 23.73 -4.91 -0.45
C GLY A 56 24.68 -5.34 -1.57
N GLN A 57 25.47 -4.40 -2.13
CA GLN A 57 26.36 -4.64 -3.28
C GLN A 57 25.62 -5.33 -4.44
N HIS A 58 24.37 -4.94 -4.67
CA HIS A 58 23.54 -5.57 -5.68
C HIS A 58 23.94 -5.13 -7.08
N SER A 59 23.77 -6.03 -8.04
CA SER A 59 23.99 -5.72 -9.45
C SER A 59 23.01 -4.62 -9.93
N PRO A 60 23.43 -3.68 -10.80
CA PRO A 60 22.60 -2.54 -11.22
C PRO A 60 21.26 -2.89 -11.87
N ASP A 61 21.14 -4.08 -12.45
CA ASP A 61 19.93 -4.64 -13.09
C ASP A 61 18.90 -5.19 -12.10
N ARG A 62 19.25 -5.30 -10.81
CA ARG A 62 18.31 -5.71 -9.75
C ARG A 62 17.32 -4.61 -9.37
N VAL A 63 17.62 -3.35 -9.70
CA VAL A 63 16.77 -2.21 -9.34
C VAL A 63 16.56 -1.30 -10.53
N GLU A 64 15.29 -1.09 -10.87
CA GLU A 64 14.81 -0.22 -11.95
C GLU A 64 13.96 0.92 -11.37
N VAL A 65 13.68 1.94 -12.19
CA VAL A 65 12.83 3.08 -11.80
C VAL A 65 11.70 3.25 -12.80
N LEU A 66 10.51 3.59 -12.28
CA LEU A 66 9.34 3.96 -13.06
C LEU A 66 8.70 5.22 -12.45
N GLN A 67 8.38 6.20 -13.31
CA GLN A 67 7.64 7.37 -12.84
C GLN A 67 6.17 7.01 -12.67
N ILE A 68 5.64 7.18 -11.46
CA ILE A 68 4.20 7.01 -11.19
C ILE A 68 3.79 7.90 -10.02
N ASP A 69 2.85 8.79 -10.28
CA ASP A 69 2.14 9.56 -9.26
C ASP A 69 0.73 9.02 -9.09
N THR A 70 0.48 8.33 -7.97
CA THR A 70 -0.82 7.72 -7.67
C THR A 70 -1.92 8.74 -7.37
N SER A 71 -1.57 10.02 -7.26
CA SER A 71 -2.53 11.12 -7.15
C SER A 71 -3.00 11.67 -8.49
N SER A 72 -2.46 11.20 -9.62
CA SER A 72 -2.89 11.59 -10.96
C SER A 72 -3.25 10.38 -11.81
N THR A 73 -4.49 10.32 -12.27
CA THR A 73 -4.99 9.23 -13.12
C THR A 73 -4.22 9.16 -14.44
N LYS A 74 -3.85 10.30 -15.01
CA LYS A 74 -3.02 10.38 -16.22
C LYS A 74 -1.63 9.77 -16.01
N SER A 75 -0.97 10.11 -14.90
CA SER A 75 0.35 9.53 -14.56
C SER A 75 0.26 8.01 -14.35
N VAL A 76 -0.77 7.55 -13.66
CA VAL A 76 -1.02 6.11 -13.42
C VAL A 76 -1.19 5.34 -14.74
N LEU A 77 -2.02 5.84 -15.64
CA LEU A 77 -2.30 5.17 -16.91
C LEU A 77 -1.08 5.18 -17.84
N ALA A 78 -0.32 6.30 -17.87
CA ALA A 78 0.95 6.35 -18.58
C ALA A 78 1.97 5.34 -18.03
N ALA A 79 2.06 5.21 -16.71
CA ALA A 79 2.94 4.23 -16.06
C ALA A 79 2.53 2.78 -16.37
N ALA A 80 1.23 2.48 -16.40
CA ALA A 80 0.72 1.16 -16.78
C ALA A 80 1.10 0.83 -18.23
N TYR A 81 0.92 1.77 -19.16
CA TYR A 81 1.35 1.57 -20.54
C TYR A 81 2.86 1.37 -20.64
N GLU A 82 3.65 2.27 -20.04
CA GLU A 82 5.10 2.17 -20.04
C GLU A 82 5.57 0.82 -19.46
N TRP A 83 4.89 0.31 -18.43
CA TRP A 83 5.16 -1.01 -17.87
C TRP A 83 5.05 -2.11 -18.93
N THR A 84 3.94 -2.14 -19.69
CA THR A 84 3.72 -3.15 -20.73
C THR A 84 4.75 -3.12 -21.86
N GLN A 85 5.44 -1.98 -22.05
CA GLN A 85 6.48 -1.83 -23.06
C GLN A 85 7.87 -2.23 -22.54
N ARG A 86 8.14 -2.04 -21.24
CA ARG A 86 9.48 -2.21 -20.65
C ARG A 86 9.70 -3.54 -19.97
N PHE A 87 8.66 -4.12 -19.36
CA PHE A 87 8.81 -5.28 -18.48
C PHE A 87 7.99 -6.45 -19.01
N ALA A 88 8.52 -7.67 -18.83
CA ALA A 88 7.92 -8.89 -19.38
C ALA A 88 6.77 -9.45 -18.51
N THR A 89 6.73 -9.08 -17.23
CA THR A 89 5.68 -9.46 -16.28
C THR A 89 5.56 -8.40 -15.17
N LEU A 90 4.54 -8.54 -14.32
CA LEU A 90 4.42 -7.88 -13.02
C LEU A 90 3.90 -8.90 -12.01
N ASP A 91 4.80 -9.56 -11.30
CA ASP A 91 4.45 -10.65 -10.37
C ASP A 91 4.08 -10.09 -8.99
N TYR A 92 4.69 -8.99 -8.57
CA TYR A 92 4.42 -8.36 -7.27
C TYR A 92 4.11 -6.87 -7.43
N LEU A 93 2.89 -6.47 -7.08
CA LEU A 93 2.49 -5.06 -7.04
C LEU A 93 2.30 -4.62 -5.59
N PHE A 94 3.19 -3.78 -5.09
CA PHE A 94 3.06 -3.18 -3.76
C PHE A 94 2.39 -1.80 -3.87
N CYS A 95 1.10 -1.78 -3.51
CA CYS A 95 0.29 -0.57 -3.38
C CYS A 95 0.63 0.13 -2.05
N ASN A 96 1.83 0.72 -2.00
CA ASN A 96 2.43 1.27 -0.79
C ASN A 96 2.35 2.81 -0.71
N ALA A 97 2.38 3.53 -1.83
CA ALA A 97 2.28 4.99 -1.82
C ALA A 97 1.05 5.44 -1.02
N GLY A 98 1.22 6.48 -0.19
CA GLY A 98 0.11 7.01 0.58
C GLY A 98 0.46 8.27 1.36
N ILE A 99 -0.57 9.05 1.66
CA ILE A 99 -0.54 10.30 2.42
C ILE A 99 -1.65 10.30 3.45
N MET A 100 -1.47 11.10 4.51
CA MET A 100 -2.51 11.43 5.48
C MET A 100 -2.98 12.88 5.38
N ALA A 101 -2.17 13.75 4.75
CA ALA A 101 -2.38 15.20 4.66
C ALA A 101 -2.60 15.86 6.05
N PRO A 102 -1.64 15.71 6.98
CA PRO A 102 -1.80 16.29 8.31
C PRO A 102 -1.86 17.82 8.29
N GLN A 103 -2.64 18.41 9.21
CA GLN A 103 -2.78 19.87 9.35
C GLN A 103 -2.28 20.37 10.71
N SER A 104 -2.68 19.71 11.79
CA SER A 104 -2.29 20.08 13.14
C SER A 104 -2.48 18.91 14.11
N LEU A 105 -1.90 19.02 15.30
CA LEU A 105 -2.28 18.16 16.42
C LEU A 105 -3.63 18.60 16.98
N ASN A 106 -4.40 17.63 17.49
CA ASN A 106 -5.66 17.85 18.17
C ASN A 106 -5.47 17.63 19.68
N ILE A 107 -5.15 18.72 20.39
CA ILE A 107 -4.84 18.67 21.82
C ILE A 107 -5.99 18.05 22.66
N PRO A 108 -7.28 18.40 22.45
CA PRO A 108 -8.37 17.74 23.16
C PRO A 108 -8.41 16.22 22.96
N ARG A 109 -8.23 15.73 21.72
CA ARG A 109 -8.18 14.28 21.44
C ARG A 109 -6.95 13.63 22.06
N ILE A 110 -5.79 14.30 22.06
CA ILE A 110 -4.58 13.81 22.72
C ILE A 110 -4.82 13.60 24.22
N ILE A 111 -5.38 14.59 24.91
CA ILE A 111 -5.63 14.50 26.35
C ILE A 111 -6.68 13.40 26.63
N TYR A 112 -7.79 13.41 25.90
CA TYR A 112 -8.87 12.46 26.12
C TYR A 112 -8.42 11.02 25.88
N TYR A 113 -7.98 10.70 24.66
CA TYR A 113 -7.60 9.33 24.31
C TYR A 113 -6.30 8.88 24.98
N GLY A 114 -5.38 9.79 25.27
CA GLY A 114 -4.19 9.48 26.06
C GLY A 114 -4.53 9.00 27.48
N LEU A 115 -5.69 9.38 28.03
CA LEU A 115 -6.16 8.93 29.35
C LEU A 115 -7.17 7.79 29.28
N THR A 116 -8.09 7.80 28.32
CA THR A 116 -9.22 6.86 28.27
C THR A 116 -8.93 5.61 27.44
N ASP A 117 -8.12 5.71 26.39
CA ASP A 117 -7.71 4.57 25.55
C ASP A 117 -6.28 4.78 25.01
N PRO A 118 -5.25 4.58 25.86
CA PRO A 118 -3.86 4.81 25.48
C PRO A 118 -3.40 3.90 24.33
N HIS A 119 -3.95 2.68 24.24
CA HIS A 119 -3.62 1.75 23.16
C HIS A 119 -4.09 2.31 21.81
N TYR A 120 -5.36 2.72 21.71
CA TYR A 120 -5.87 3.34 20.48
C TYR A 120 -5.13 4.64 20.16
N PHE A 121 -4.82 5.45 21.17
CA PHE A 121 -4.07 6.69 21.00
C PHE A 121 -2.71 6.49 20.32
N VAL A 122 -1.91 5.50 20.75
CA VAL A 122 -0.56 5.28 20.22
C VAL A 122 -0.54 4.48 18.90
N THR A 123 -1.63 3.80 18.56
CA THR A 123 -1.72 2.93 17.37
C THR A 123 -2.55 3.51 16.23
N SER A 124 -3.16 4.70 16.42
CA SER A 124 -4.03 5.34 15.43
C SER A 124 -3.59 6.77 15.10
N SER A 125 -4.28 7.39 14.13
CA SER A 125 -4.06 8.79 13.76
C SER A 125 -4.93 9.78 14.56
N ILE A 126 -5.62 9.32 15.62
CA ILE A 126 -6.65 10.09 16.34
C ILE A 126 -6.16 11.44 16.88
N ALA A 127 -4.86 11.55 17.16
CA ALA A 127 -4.21 12.77 17.61
C ALA A 127 -4.10 13.87 16.55
N VAL A 128 -4.38 13.56 15.28
CA VAL A 128 -4.07 14.42 14.14
C VAL A 128 -5.34 14.94 13.48
N ASN A 129 -5.39 16.25 13.24
CA ASN A 129 -6.36 16.85 12.33
C ASN A 129 -5.86 16.65 10.89
N GLN A 130 -6.67 15.96 10.09
CA GLN A 130 -6.37 15.70 8.68
C GLN A 130 -7.00 16.76 7.79
N GLY A 131 -6.38 17.01 6.63
CA GLY A 131 -6.85 17.97 5.64
C GLY A 131 -8.19 17.55 5.02
N ARG A 132 -9.17 18.45 5.05
CA ARG A 132 -10.52 18.22 4.51
C ARG A 132 -10.70 18.96 3.20
N GLY A 133 -11.55 18.42 2.32
CA GLY A 133 -11.86 19.06 1.04
C GLY A 133 -10.70 19.05 0.03
N LEU A 134 -9.60 18.34 0.33
CA LEU A 134 -8.45 18.29 -0.56
C LEU A 134 -8.78 17.43 -1.78
N ILE A 135 -8.63 18.01 -2.97
CA ILE A 135 -8.93 17.37 -4.25
C ILE A 135 -7.72 17.41 -5.19
N THR A 136 -7.60 16.41 -6.06
CA THR A 136 -6.63 16.40 -7.17
C THR A 136 -7.12 17.32 -8.29
N PRO A 137 -6.24 17.69 -9.24
CA PRO A 137 -6.64 18.44 -10.44
C PRO A 137 -7.79 17.78 -11.23
N GLU A 138 -7.88 16.45 -11.18
CA GLU A 138 -8.90 15.64 -11.84
C GLU A 138 -10.21 15.50 -11.03
N GLY A 139 -10.33 16.22 -9.90
CA GLY A 139 -11.55 16.28 -9.09
C GLY A 139 -11.74 15.13 -8.11
N LEU A 140 -10.73 14.30 -7.89
CA LEU A 140 -10.77 13.19 -6.93
C LEU A 140 -10.34 13.66 -5.55
N GLY A 141 -10.87 13.08 -4.48
CA GLY A 141 -10.36 13.30 -3.12
C GLY A 141 -8.87 12.92 -3.06
N GLN A 142 -8.00 13.84 -2.64
CA GLN A 142 -6.54 13.70 -2.79
C GLN A 142 -5.99 12.48 -2.04
N VAL A 143 -6.40 12.30 -0.78
CA VAL A 143 -5.99 11.16 0.06
C VAL A 143 -6.54 9.86 -0.50
N PHE A 144 -7.81 9.84 -0.88
CA PHE A 144 -8.46 8.69 -1.51
C PHE A 144 -7.75 8.27 -2.82
N CYS A 145 -7.44 9.24 -3.69
CA CYS A 145 -6.75 9.00 -4.94
C CYS A 145 -5.37 8.39 -4.69
N THR A 146 -4.56 9.06 -3.87
CA THR A 146 -3.17 8.69 -3.62
C THR A 146 -3.03 7.33 -2.94
N ASN A 147 -3.91 7.04 -1.96
CA ASN A 147 -3.80 5.86 -1.09
C ASN A 147 -4.49 4.61 -1.65
N PHE A 148 -5.43 4.79 -2.59
CA PHE A 148 -6.28 3.71 -3.07
C PHE A 148 -6.57 3.81 -4.56
N PHE A 149 -7.27 4.86 -5.02
CA PHE A 149 -7.87 4.83 -6.36
C PHE A 149 -6.83 4.84 -7.49
N GLY A 150 -5.70 5.53 -7.33
CA GLY A 150 -4.61 5.49 -8.29
C GLY A 150 -4.02 4.08 -8.43
N HIS A 151 -3.85 3.34 -7.33
CA HIS A 151 -3.42 1.94 -7.39
C HIS A 151 -4.49 1.04 -8.01
N TYR A 152 -5.75 1.25 -7.66
CA TYR A 152 -6.86 0.48 -8.19
C TYR A 152 -6.99 0.69 -9.70
N LEU A 153 -6.86 1.93 -10.18
CA LEU A 153 -6.82 2.25 -11.61
C LEU A 153 -5.65 1.55 -12.32
N PHE A 154 -4.45 1.54 -11.71
CA PHE A 154 -3.30 0.81 -12.24
C PHE A 154 -3.60 -0.69 -12.37
N ILE A 155 -4.12 -1.31 -11.31
CA ILE A 155 -4.51 -2.74 -11.29
C ILE A 155 -5.48 -3.05 -12.43
N ARG A 156 -6.47 -2.17 -12.63
CA ARG A 156 -7.50 -2.34 -13.66
C ARG A 156 -6.96 -2.14 -15.07
N ALA A 157 -6.00 -1.24 -15.27
CA ALA A 157 -5.30 -1.07 -16.55
C ALA A 157 -4.38 -2.26 -16.87
N MET A 158 -3.81 -2.91 -15.86
CA MET A 158 -2.92 -4.08 -16.01
C MET A 158 -3.65 -5.41 -16.16
N GLU A 159 -4.98 -5.44 -16.03
CA GLU A 159 -5.75 -6.69 -16.01
C GLU A 159 -5.55 -7.56 -17.26
N SER A 160 -5.69 -6.98 -18.46
CA SER A 160 -5.52 -7.71 -19.71
C SER A 160 -4.10 -8.25 -19.86
N TYR A 161 -3.11 -7.47 -19.42
CA TYR A 161 -1.70 -7.86 -19.45
C TYR A 161 -1.43 -9.06 -18.52
N TRP A 162 -1.96 -9.05 -17.29
CA TRP A 162 -1.86 -10.19 -16.38
C TRP A 162 -2.60 -11.42 -16.87
N ARG A 163 -3.78 -11.27 -17.47
CA ARG A 163 -4.52 -12.40 -18.04
C ARG A 163 -3.75 -13.06 -19.18
N ALA A 164 -3.10 -12.28 -20.05
CA ALA A 164 -2.23 -12.82 -21.09
C ALA A 164 -0.99 -13.51 -20.50
N TYR A 165 -0.36 -12.94 -19.45
CA TYR A 165 0.80 -13.53 -18.79
C TYR A 165 0.49 -14.86 -18.09
N LEU A 166 -0.71 -14.98 -17.52
CA LEU A 166 -1.17 -16.13 -16.75
C LEU A 166 -2.01 -17.12 -17.57
N ASP A 167 -2.06 -16.98 -18.90
CA ASP A 167 -2.83 -17.83 -19.79
C ASP A 167 -2.47 -19.32 -19.57
N PRO A 168 -3.43 -20.17 -19.15
CA PRO A 168 -3.18 -21.57 -18.83
C PRO A 168 -2.78 -22.42 -20.05
N THR A 169 -2.95 -21.92 -21.27
CA THR A 169 -2.51 -22.58 -22.50
C THR A 169 -1.00 -22.47 -22.72
N ILE A 170 -0.33 -21.54 -22.05
CA ILE A 170 1.12 -21.37 -22.11
C ILE A 170 1.77 -22.40 -21.17
N PRO A 171 2.60 -23.34 -21.67
CA PRO A 171 3.23 -24.36 -20.83
C PRO A 171 4.15 -23.73 -19.78
N GLU A 172 4.04 -24.21 -18.54
CA GLU A 172 4.94 -23.89 -17.44
C GLU A 172 5.87 -25.06 -17.13
N SER A 173 7.06 -24.77 -16.62
CA SER A 173 7.98 -25.81 -16.19
C SER A 173 7.38 -26.53 -14.97
N PRO A 174 7.29 -27.87 -14.97
CA PRO A 174 6.77 -28.63 -13.84
C PRO A 174 7.66 -28.56 -12.59
N GLU A 175 8.90 -28.12 -12.74
CA GLU A 175 9.88 -27.98 -11.64
C GLU A 175 9.83 -26.59 -10.97
N ALA A 176 9.15 -25.61 -11.57
CA ALA A 176 9.04 -24.24 -11.05
C ALA A 176 7.73 -24.04 -10.28
N GLU A 177 7.73 -23.09 -9.33
CA GLU A 177 6.47 -22.65 -8.71
C GLU A 177 5.57 -22.03 -9.80
N PRO A 178 4.26 -22.35 -9.80
CA PRO A 178 3.36 -21.80 -10.81
C PRO A 178 3.36 -20.27 -10.80
N LYS A 179 3.34 -19.66 -11.98
CA LYS A 179 3.23 -18.20 -12.12
C LYS A 179 2.02 -17.68 -11.35
N ASN A 180 2.21 -16.61 -10.60
CA ASN A 180 1.15 -15.95 -9.85
C ASN A 180 1.43 -14.46 -9.79
N VAL A 181 0.38 -13.69 -9.54
CA VAL A 181 0.46 -12.24 -9.35
C VAL A 181 -0.06 -11.93 -7.97
N ARG A 182 0.71 -11.15 -7.20
CA ARG A 182 0.36 -10.72 -5.85
C ARG A 182 0.20 -9.21 -5.83
N ILE A 183 -1.03 -8.77 -5.55
CA ILE A 183 -1.34 -7.38 -5.25
C ILE A 183 -1.26 -7.24 -3.73
N ILE A 184 -0.34 -6.41 -3.24
CA ILE A 184 0.00 -6.29 -1.82
C ILE A 184 -0.28 -4.85 -1.39
N TRP A 185 -1.36 -4.67 -0.64
CA TRP A 185 -1.83 -3.36 -0.21
C TRP A 185 -1.25 -2.97 1.14
N THR A 186 -0.58 -1.82 1.23
CA THR A 186 -0.21 -1.23 2.52
C THR A 186 -1.44 -0.57 3.15
N GLY A 187 -2.15 -1.34 3.97
CA GLY A 187 -3.30 -0.92 4.78
C GLY A 187 -2.90 -0.26 6.10
N SER A 188 -3.85 -0.25 7.04
CA SER A 188 -3.69 0.23 8.41
C SER A 188 -4.71 -0.47 9.32
N ASN A 189 -4.51 -0.44 10.64
CA ASN A 189 -5.50 -0.88 11.62
C ASN A 189 -6.55 0.21 11.86
N VAL A 190 -7.34 0.47 10.83
CA VAL A 190 -8.47 1.41 10.87
C VAL A 190 -9.79 0.66 10.74
N GLY A 191 -10.89 1.32 11.05
CA GLY A 191 -12.23 0.73 11.05
C GLY A 191 -12.46 -0.24 12.20
N SER A 192 -11.54 -0.33 13.16
CA SER A 192 -11.68 -1.12 14.38
C SER A 192 -12.36 -0.32 15.50
N HIS A 193 -12.17 1.00 15.52
CA HIS A 193 -12.75 1.91 16.50
C HIS A 193 -14.08 2.50 16.01
N GLU A 194 -15.06 2.61 16.92
CA GLU A 194 -16.44 3.00 16.60
C GLU A 194 -16.55 4.41 15.98
N LEU A 195 -15.70 5.35 16.42
CA LEU A 195 -15.60 6.70 15.85
C LEU A 195 -15.33 6.69 14.34
N GLU A 196 -14.43 5.81 13.89
CA GLU A 196 -14.03 5.72 12.48
C GLU A 196 -15.14 5.09 11.65
N LYS A 197 -15.80 4.06 12.20
CA LYS A 197 -16.97 3.41 11.58
C LYS A 197 -18.11 4.40 11.37
N GLN A 198 -18.42 5.21 12.37
CA GLN A 198 -19.48 6.23 12.29
C GLN A 198 -19.13 7.38 11.34
N ALA A 199 -17.84 7.67 11.16
CA ALA A 199 -17.41 8.71 10.23
C ALA A 199 -17.48 8.26 8.76
N PHE A 200 -17.33 6.97 8.47
CA PHE A 200 -17.36 6.45 7.11
C PHE A 200 -18.76 6.47 6.52
N LYS A 201 -18.88 7.00 5.29
CA LYS A 201 -20.17 7.09 4.56
C LYS A 201 -19.98 6.60 3.13
N VAL A 202 -20.86 5.73 2.67
CA VAL A 202 -20.80 5.19 1.30
C VAL A 202 -21.00 6.29 0.26
N GLU A 203 -21.81 7.29 0.57
CA GLU A 203 -22.08 8.42 -0.34
C GLU A 203 -20.88 9.37 -0.50
N ASP A 204 -19.87 9.24 0.38
CA ASP A 204 -18.61 9.98 0.35
C ASP A 204 -17.44 9.03 0.61
N ILE A 205 -17.31 7.96 -0.20
CA ILE A 205 -16.18 7.01 -0.08
C ILE A 205 -14.80 7.70 -0.20
N GLN A 206 -14.75 8.82 -0.92
CA GLN A 206 -13.56 9.65 -1.07
C GLN A 206 -13.26 10.51 0.17
N HIS A 207 -14.25 10.62 1.05
CA HIS A 207 -14.21 11.32 2.33
C HIS A 207 -13.81 12.78 2.22
N ILE A 208 -14.27 13.45 1.16
CA ILE A 208 -13.92 14.83 0.85
C ILE A 208 -14.51 15.77 1.92
N LYS A 209 -15.70 15.47 2.43
CA LYS A 209 -16.41 16.32 3.40
C LYS A 209 -16.15 15.92 4.85
N GLY A 210 -15.69 14.69 5.08
CA GLY A 210 -15.51 14.11 6.41
C GLY A 210 -14.18 14.49 7.08
N GLN A 211 -13.95 13.94 8.28
CA GLN A 211 -12.81 14.30 9.14
C GLN A 211 -11.64 13.31 9.09
N PHE A 212 -11.87 12.11 8.54
CA PHE A 212 -10.97 10.96 8.58
C PHE A 212 -10.69 10.40 7.17
N PRO A 213 -10.19 11.23 6.22
CA PRO A 213 -9.97 10.77 4.86
C PRO A 213 -8.91 9.67 4.74
N TYR A 214 -7.91 9.65 5.62
CA TYR A 214 -6.93 8.56 5.67
C TYR A 214 -7.59 7.22 6.02
N GLU A 215 -8.32 7.16 7.13
CA GLU A 215 -9.03 5.96 7.59
C GLU A 215 -10.02 5.48 6.52
N SER A 216 -10.80 6.40 5.94
CA SER A 216 -11.74 6.09 4.87
C SER A 216 -11.06 5.43 3.67
N SER A 217 -9.91 5.96 3.25
CA SER A 217 -9.15 5.37 2.13
C SER A 217 -8.67 3.94 2.43
N LYS A 218 -8.34 3.65 3.70
CA LYS A 218 -7.86 2.33 4.14
C LYS A 218 -9.01 1.34 4.36
N ILE A 219 -10.19 1.79 4.78
CA ILE A 219 -11.43 0.99 4.80
C ILE A 219 -11.82 0.58 3.37
N VAL A 220 -11.81 1.51 2.41
CA VAL A 220 -12.11 1.20 1.00
C VAL A 220 -11.11 0.18 0.44
N LEU A 221 -9.82 0.37 0.71
CA LEU A 221 -8.75 -0.54 0.31
C LEU A 221 -9.00 -1.97 0.80
N ASP A 222 -9.37 -2.16 2.07
CA ASP A 222 -9.66 -3.47 2.63
C ASP A 222 -10.84 -4.16 1.91
N ILE A 223 -11.94 -3.42 1.72
CA ILE A 223 -13.14 -3.90 1.03
C ILE A 223 -12.80 -4.31 -0.42
N MET A 224 -12.06 -3.46 -1.12
CA MET A 224 -11.74 -3.66 -2.53
C MET A 224 -10.67 -4.73 -2.73
N SER A 225 -9.76 -4.92 -1.77
CA SER A 225 -8.83 -6.07 -1.77
C SER A 225 -9.60 -7.40 -1.71
N LEU A 226 -10.64 -7.50 -0.88
CA LEU A 226 -11.52 -8.67 -0.86
C LEU A 226 -12.28 -8.84 -2.17
N ASP A 227 -12.77 -7.76 -2.78
CA ASP A 227 -13.49 -7.84 -4.06
C ASP A 227 -12.57 -8.24 -5.22
N LEU A 228 -11.33 -7.76 -5.26
CA LEU A 228 -10.34 -8.18 -6.27
C LEU A 228 -10.12 -9.69 -6.28
N ASN A 229 -10.10 -10.34 -5.11
CA ASN A 229 -10.00 -11.80 -5.04
C ASN A 229 -11.24 -12.52 -5.58
N ARG A 230 -12.43 -11.93 -5.42
CA ARG A 230 -13.66 -12.46 -6.05
C ARG A 230 -13.61 -12.28 -7.57
N ARG A 231 -13.15 -11.11 -8.02
CA ARG A 231 -13.08 -10.74 -9.44
C ARG A 231 -12.05 -11.55 -10.23
N PHE A 232 -10.96 -11.94 -9.56
CA PHE A 232 -9.87 -12.73 -10.14
C PHE A 232 -9.88 -14.20 -9.71
N ALA A 233 -11.03 -14.71 -9.25
CA ALA A 233 -11.15 -16.08 -8.74
C ALA A 233 -10.80 -17.15 -9.78
N ASP A 234 -11.03 -16.87 -11.06
CA ASP A 234 -10.71 -17.70 -12.23
C ASP A 234 -9.23 -17.65 -12.62
N THR A 235 -8.42 -16.78 -11.99
CA THR A 235 -7.01 -16.58 -12.31
C THR A 235 -6.10 -16.95 -11.14
N ARG A 236 -4.78 -16.80 -11.33
CA ARG A 236 -3.75 -16.88 -10.27
C ARG A 236 -3.34 -15.50 -9.72
N ILE A 237 -4.18 -14.48 -9.91
CA ILE A 237 -4.00 -13.16 -9.30
C ILE A 237 -4.63 -13.17 -7.91
N ARG A 238 -3.88 -12.80 -6.88
CA ARG A 238 -4.36 -12.73 -5.49
C ARG A 238 -4.06 -11.36 -4.89
N SER A 239 -5.02 -10.83 -4.14
CA SER A 239 -4.92 -9.54 -3.46
C SER A 239 -4.82 -9.76 -1.95
N PHE A 240 -3.86 -9.10 -1.31
CA PHE A 240 -3.58 -9.23 0.12
C PHE A 240 -3.50 -7.85 0.75
N ALA A 241 -4.11 -7.70 1.93
CA ALA A 241 -3.93 -6.51 2.74
C ALA A 241 -2.83 -6.74 3.78
N THR A 242 -1.96 -5.76 3.96
CA THR A 242 -0.93 -5.77 4.99
C THR A 242 -1.03 -4.53 5.86
N GLU A 243 -0.36 -4.55 6.99
CA GLU A 243 -0.29 -3.43 7.92
C GLU A 243 1.13 -3.31 8.48
N PRO A 244 1.79 -2.16 8.31
CA PRO A 244 3.17 -1.99 8.76
C PRO A 244 3.32 -1.76 10.27
N GLY A 245 2.23 -1.74 11.02
CA GLY A 245 2.19 -1.22 12.38
C GLY A 245 2.55 0.27 12.44
N THR A 246 2.81 0.75 13.65
CA THR A 246 3.22 2.15 13.90
C THR A 246 4.74 2.27 13.77
N ALA A 247 5.17 2.55 12.54
CA ALA A 247 6.55 2.94 12.23
C ALA A 247 6.67 4.46 12.27
N ILE A 248 7.76 4.96 12.85
CA ILE A 248 8.08 6.38 12.84
C ILE A 248 8.56 6.71 11.44
N SER A 249 7.65 7.29 10.67
CA SER A 249 7.88 7.77 9.30
C SER A 249 7.92 9.29 9.27
N ASN A 250 8.25 9.85 8.10
CA ASN A 250 8.25 11.30 7.87
C ASN A 250 6.90 11.97 8.17
N ILE A 251 5.79 11.21 8.24
CA ILE A 251 4.45 11.73 8.54
C ILE A 251 4.38 12.42 9.92
N HIS A 252 5.11 11.94 10.92
CA HIS A 252 5.16 12.60 12.24
C HIS A 252 6.05 13.85 12.23
N ALA A 253 7.04 13.89 11.35
CA ALA A 253 7.95 15.03 11.20
C ALA A 253 7.29 16.24 10.51
N GLU A 254 6.17 16.05 9.80
CA GLU A 254 5.45 17.13 9.09
C GLU A 254 4.68 18.08 10.03
N ILE A 255 4.38 17.66 11.26
CA ILE A 255 3.51 18.43 12.20
C ILE A 255 4.26 18.85 13.47
N GLY A 256 5.29 18.10 13.87
CA GLY A 256 5.97 18.26 15.14
C GLY A 256 7.28 19.04 15.03
N ASN A 257 7.64 19.74 16.11
CA ASN A 257 9.03 20.17 16.32
C ASN A 257 9.87 18.98 16.84
N LEU A 258 11.19 19.18 16.95
CA LEU A 258 12.11 18.15 17.44
C LEU A 258 11.67 17.58 18.81
N PHE A 259 11.17 18.44 19.71
CA PHE A 259 10.70 18.02 21.02
C PHE A 259 9.51 17.06 20.94
N ILE A 260 8.48 17.40 20.15
CA ILE A 260 7.32 16.55 19.92
C ILE A 260 7.76 15.21 19.33
N SER A 261 8.65 15.22 18.34
CA SER A 261 9.20 14.01 17.74
C SER A 261 9.88 13.12 18.78
N VAL A 262 10.73 13.68 19.64
CA VAL A 262 11.39 12.95 20.74
C VAL A 262 10.36 12.36 21.72
N CYS A 263 9.33 13.12 22.11
CA CYS A 263 8.26 12.60 22.96
C CYS A 263 7.52 11.42 22.32
N PHE A 264 7.18 11.51 21.03
CA PHE A 264 6.58 10.39 20.30
C PHE A 264 7.49 9.17 20.25
N PHE A 265 8.79 9.36 20.03
CA PHE A 265 9.78 8.26 20.09
C PHE A 265 9.75 7.57 21.46
N ILE A 266 9.89 8.33 22.54
CA ILE A 266 9.88 7.79 23.91
C ILE A 266 8.58 7.03 24.16
N MET A 267 7.44 7.64 23.81
CA MET A 267 6.12 7.03 23.97
C MET A 267 5.99 5.72 23.19
N ALA A 268 6.47 5.67 21.95
CA ALA A 268 6.46 4.45 21.13
C ALA A 268 7.28 3.32 21.79
N TYR A 269 8.49 3.63 22.27
CA TYR A 269 9.31 2.64 22.96
C TYR A 269 8.67 2.17 24.28
N VAL A 270 8.09 3.08 25.07
CA VAL A 270 7.36 2.72 26.29
C VAL A 270 6.14 1.84 25.98
N ALA A 271 5.32 2.22 25.00
CA ALA A 271 4.18 1.44 24.55
C ALA A 271 4.58 0.02 24.12
N ARG A 272 5.69 -0.09 23.39
CA ARG A 272 6.23 -1.40 23.00
C ARG A 272 6.69 -2.22 24.22
N LEU A 273 7.38 -1.62 25.18
CA LEU A 273 7.84 -2.30 26.39
C LEU A 273 6.68 -2.86 27.21
N VAL A 274 5.57 -2.13 27.32
CA VAL A 274 4.36 -2.58 28.04
C VAL A 274 3.46 -3.51 27.22
N GLY A 275 3.91 -3.97 26.05
CA GLY A 275 3.28 -5.05 25.30
C GLY A 275 2.41 -4.61 24.10
N VAL A 276 2.43 -3.34 23.70
CA VAL A 276 1.76 -2.89 22.46
C VAL A 276 2.57 -3.34 21.26
N SER A 277 2.22 -4.51 20.72
CA SER A 277 3.02 -5.18 19.68
C SER A 277 2.97 -4.49 18.31
N ALA A 278 1.95 -3.68 18.03
CA ALA A 278 1.83 -2.93 16.78
C ALA A 278 2.91 -1.86 16.60
N ILE A 279 3.71 -1.53 17.62
CA ILE A 279 4.74 -0.49 17.55
C ILE A 279 6.02 -1.05 16.93
N THR A 280 6.20 -0.84 15.62
CA THR A 280 7.38 -1.31 14.87
C THR A 280 8.58 -0.37 14.97
N VAL A 281 8.33 0.90 15.34
CA VAL A 281 9.30 2.00 15.55
C VAL A 281 10.00 2.46 14.29
N ASN A 282 10.58 1.56 13.49
CA ASN A 282 11.26 1.92 12.25
C ASN A 282 10.58 1.26 11.05
N THR A 283 10.85 1.83 9.88
CA THR A 283 10.20 1.41 8.63
C THR A 283 10.73 0.09 8.08
N TYR A 284 11.95 -0.34 8.44
CA TYR A 284 12.44 -1.68 8.14
C TYR A 284 11.61 -2.75 8.84
N ASN A 285 11.36 -2.61 10.14
CA ASN A 285 10.47 -3.48 10.89
C ASN A 285 9.03 -3.44 10.35
N GLY A 286 8.54 -2.24 10.02
CA GLY A 286 7.20 -2.09 9.47
C GLY A 286 6.98 -2.76 8.12
N SER A 287 8.01 -2.88 7.28
CA SER A 287 7.93 -3.55 5.97
C SER A 287 7.87 -5.08 6.02
N LEU A 288 7.93 -5.70 7.21
CA LEU A 288 8.01 -7.16 7.35
C LEU A 288 6.80 -7.89 6.75
N SER A 289 5.57 -7.46 7.05
CA SER A 289 4.35 -8.13 6.57
C SER A 289 4.23 -8.10 5.04
N GLN A 290 4.64 -7.01 4.39
CA GLN A 290 4.71 -6.91 2.93
C GLN A 290 5.70 -7.90 2.35
N ALA A 291 6.92 -7.95 2.90
CA ALA A 291 7.93 -8.91 2.46
C ALA A 291 7.47 -10.35 2.70
N TYR A 292 6.84 -10.64 3.84
CA TYR A 292 6.29 -11.96 4.18
C TYR A 292 5.22 -12.41 3.17
N VAL A 293 4.25 -11.55 2.87
CA VAL A 293 3.22 -11.85 1.86
C VAL A 293 3.80 -12.04 0.46
N ALA A 294 4.91 -11.38 0.15
CA ALA A 294 5.59 -11.56 -1.13
C ALA A 294 6.36 -12.89 -1.20
N THR A 295 6.99 -13.33 -0.11
CA THR A 295 7.93 -14.46 -0.11
C THR A 295 7.35 -15.80 0.37
N GLU A 296 6.24 -15.79 1.11
CA GLU A 296 5.58 -17.01 1.58
C GLU A 296 4.92 -17.77 0.43
N LYS A 297 4.73 -19.08 0.59
CA LYS A 297 4.00 -19.88 -0.40
C LYS A 297 2.53 -19.47 -0.48
N LEU A 298 1.97 -19.43 -1.68
CA LEU A 298 0.62 -18.91 -1.91
C LEU A 298 -0.47 -19.73 -1.19
N ASP A 299 -0.28 -21.03 -1.03
CA ASP A 299 -1.20 -21.96 -0.34
C ASP A 299 -1.26 -21.74 1.19
N ARG A 300 -0.24 -21.08 1.76
CA ARG A 300 -0.20 -20.69 3.18
C ARG A 300 -0.79 -19.30 3.42
N LEU A 301 -1.11 -18.56 2.37
CA LEU A 301 -1.71 -17.24 2.47
C LEU A 301 -3.23 -17.31 2.34
N ASN A 302 -3.93 -16.52 3.15
CA ASN A 302 -5.38 -16.40 3.12
C ASN A 302 -5.75 -14.95 2.75
N PRO A 303 -6.33 -14.72 1.55
CA PRO A 303 -6.69 -13.39 1.09
C PRO A 303 -7.75 -12.67 1.93
N LYS A 304 -8.43 -13.36 2.85
CA LYS A 304 -9.38 -12.76 3.80
C LYS A 304 -8.70 -12.15 5.03
N LEU A 305 -7.41 -12.44 5.23
CA LEU A 305 -6.64 -11.96 6.38
C LEU A 305 -5.82 -10.72 5.99
N LYS A 306 -5.67 -9.83 6.96
CA LYS A 306 -4.72 -8.73 6.96
C LYS A 306 -3.47 -9.16 7.73
N TYR A 307 -2.32 -9.06 7.09
CA TYR A 307 -1.01 -9.43 7.64
C TYR A 307 -0.36 -8.23 8.31
N THR A 308 -0.06 -8.30 9.59
CA THR A 308 0.41 -7.15 10.38
C THR A 308 1.84 -7.35 10.85
N SER A 309 2.70 -6.37 10.58
CA SER A 309 4.04 -6.28 11.14
C SER A 309 3.95 -5.88 12.61
N ASN A 310 4.44 -6.74 13.49
CA ASN A 310 4.47 -6.51 14.93
C ASN A 310 5.90 -6.63 15.46
N CYS A 311 6.10 -6.11 16.66
CA CYS A 311 7.30 -6.28 17.45
C CYS A 311 6.96 -6.83 18.84
N THR A 312 7.79 -7.74 19.35
CA THR A 312 7.78 -8.07 20.78
C THR A 312 8.26 -6.86 21.61
N SER A 313 8.09 -6.92 22.93
CA SER A 313 8.61 -5.88 23.84
C SER A 313 10.11 -5.63 23.67
N LEU A 314 10.88 -6.67 23.30
CA LEU A 314 12.32 -6.59 23.05
C LEU A 314 12.67 -6.17 21.61
N GLY A 315 11.68 -5.93 20.76
CA GLY A 315 11.88 -5.45 19.38
C GLY A 315 12.06 -6.54 18.32
N TYR A 316 11.92 -7.83 18.67
CA TYR A 316 11.89 -8.90 17.67
C TYR A 316 10.64 -8.78 16.81
N THR A 317 10.81 -8.76 15.48
CA THR A 317 9.71 -8.60 14.54
C THR A 317 9.03 -9.92 14.22
N TYR A 318 7.72 -9.89 14.05
CA TYR A 318 6.93 -11.05 13.62
C TYR A 318 5.70 -10.59 12.84
N VAL A 319 5.08 -11.51 12.11
CA VAL A 319 3.82 -11.26 11.38
C VAL A 319 2.68 -11.92 12.13
N ASP A 320 1.63 -11.15 12.39
CA ASP A 320 0.36 -11.67 12.89
C ASP A 320 -0.74 -11.48 11.83
N THR A 321 -1.87 -12.14 11.98
CA THR A 321 -2.99 -12.05 11.05
C THR A 321 -4.30 -11.72 11.74
N LYS A 322 -5.10 -10.87 11.11
CA LYS A 322 -6.47 -10.56 11.56
C LYS A 322 -7.43 -10.68 10.39
N LEU A 323 -8.66 -11.13 10.65
CA LEU A 323 -9.70 -11.14 9.62
C LEU A 323 -10.03 -9.70 9.21
N ILE A 324 -10.09 -9.44 7.91
CA ILE A 324 -10.56 -8.16 7.39
C ILE A 324 -12.06 -8.03 7.73
N GLN A 325 -12.40 -7.07 8.58
CA GLN A 325 -13.78 -6.78 8.94
C GLN A 325 -14.39 -5.86 7.89
N ALA A 326 -15.33 -6.39 7.10
CA ALA A 326 -16.12 -5.63 6.14
C ALA A 326 -17.59 -6.00 6.30
N ASP A 327 -18.40 -5.06 6.81
CA ASP A 327 -19.86 -5.20 6.83
C ASP A 327 -20.39 -5.41 5.40
N LEU A 328 -21.29 -6.37 5.24
CA LEU A 328 -21.83 -6.76 3.93
C LEU A 328 -22.58 -5.60 3.23
N ALA A 329 -23.32 -4.78 3.97
CA ALA A 329 -24.07 -3.66 3.42
C ALA A 329 -23.12 -2.54 2.95
N LEU A 330 -22.09 -2.23 3.75
CA LEU A 330 -21.04 -1.28 3.36
C LEU A 330 -20.28 -1.77 2.13
N LYS A 331 -19.96 -3.07 2.07
CA LYS A 331 -19.21 -3.68 0.97
C LYS A 331 -19.85 -3.46 -0.39
N THR A 332 -21.15 -3.76 -0.54
CA THR A 332 -21.83 -3.63 -1.84
C THR A 332 -21.85 -2.19 -2.33
N GLY A 333 -22.15 -1.23 -1.44
CA GLY A 333 -22.19 0.19 -1.78
C GLY A 333 -20.81 0.73 -2.19
N VAL A 334 -19.76 0.37 -1.44
CA VAL A 334 -18.38 0.79 -1.77
C VAL A 334 -17.93 0.25 -3.11
N ILE A 335 -18.16 -1.05 -3.40
CA ILE A 335 -17.81 -1.64 -4.69
C ILE A 335 -18.51 -0.90 -5.83
N TYR A 336 -19.82 -0.65 -5.69
CA TYR A 336 -20.59 0.07 -6.71
C TYR A 336 -20.02 1.47 -6.99
N GLU A 337 -19.76 2.27 -5.96
CA GLU A 337 -19.24 3.63 -6.13
C GLU A 337 -17.82 3.67 -6.70
N VAL A 338 -16.95 2.73 -6.28
CA VAL A 338 -15.59 2.62 -6.83
C VAL A 338 -15.63 2.24 -8.32
N GLU A 339 -16.45 1.28 -8.71
CA GLU A 339 -16.60 0.86 -10.12
C GLU A 339 -17.24 1.97 -10.97
N ARG A 340 -18.26 2.67 -10.45
CA ARG A 340 -18.87 3.83 -11.10
C ARG A 340 -17.84 4.93 -11.35
N LEU A 341 -16.95 5.17 -10.40
CA LEU A 341 -15.87 6.14 -10.54
C LEU A 341 -14.81 5.67 -11.52
N LEU A 342 -14.40 4.40 -11.44
CA LEU A 342 -13.40 3.80 -12.34
C LEU A 342 -13.82 3.96 -13.81
N ASN A 343 -15.08 3.70 -14.14
CA ASN A 343 -15.60 3.80 -15.50
C ASN A 343 -15.48 5.21 -16.12
N GLN A 344 -15.22 6.24 -15.32
CA GLN A 344 -14.99 7.61 -15.81
C GLN A 344 -13.53 7.84 -16.24
N TYR A 345 -12.59 7.05 -15.73
CA TYR A 345 -11.15 7.25 -15.94
C TYR A 345 -10.46 6.10 -16.68
N LEU A 346 -11.01 4.89 -16.61
CA LEU A 346 -10.45 3.75 -17.34
C LEU A 346 -10.89 3.85 -18.82
N PRO A 347 -9.95 3.83 -19.78
CA PRO A 347 -10.31 3.89 -21.20
C PRO A 347 -11.15 2.68 -21.63
N SER A 348 -12.09 2.91 -22.54
CA SER A 348 -12.97 1.88 -23.09
C SER A 348 -12.24 0.88 -24.00
N ASP A 349 -11.09 1.28 -24.56
CA ASP A 349 -10.28 0.46 -25.47
C ASP A 349 -9.17 -0.28 -24.70
N PRO A 350 -9.14 -1.63 -24.73
CA PRO A 350 -8.09 -2.43 -24.10
C PRO A 350 -6.71 -2.29 -24.78
N THR A 351 -6.63 -1.72 -25.98
CA THR A 351 -5.38 -1.40 -26.70
C THR A 351 -4.95 0.04 -26.41
N PHE A 352 -4.66 0.30 -25.13
CA PHE A 352 -4.23 1.60 -24.65
C PHE A 352 -3.05 2.15 -25.47
N LYS A 353 -3.23 3.30 -26.13
CA LYS A 353 -2.14 4.07 -26.76
C LYS A 353 -1.95 5.38 -26.01
N LEU A 354 -0.69 5.75 -25.75
CA LEU A 354 -0.32 6.95 -24.99
C LEU A 354 -0.97 8.26 -25.52
N ASN A 355 -1.31 8.30 -26.81
CA ASN A 355 -1.91 9.46 -27.47
C ASN A 355 -3.32 9.82 -26.96
N ASP A 356 -4.00 8.91 -26.26
CA ASP A 356 -5.34 9.17 -25.69
C ASP A 356 -5.30 9.78 -24.29
N VAL A 357 -4.12 9.88 -23.65
CA VAL A 357 -3.93 10.44 -22.29
C VAL A 357 -3.82 11.97 -22.28
N ASN A 358 -3.46 12.55 -23.43
CA ASN A 358 -3.20 13.97 -23.61
C ASN A 358 -4.38 14.76 -24.21
N LYS A 359 -5.50 14.10 -24.50
CA LYS A 359 -6.80 14.76 -24.70
C LYS A 359 -7.52 14.89 -23.36
#